data_AF-K6U7J5-F1
#
_entry.id   AF-K6U7J5-F1
#
_cell.length_a   1.000
_cell.length_b   1.000
_cell.length_c   1.000
_cell.angle_alpha   90.00
_cell.angle_beta   90.00
_cell.angle_gamma   90.00
#
_symmetry.space_group_name_H-M   'P 1'
#
loop_
_entity.id
_entity.type
_entity.pdbx_description
1 polymer ?
#
loop_
_entity_poly.entity_id
_entity_poly.type
_entity_poly.pdbx_seq_one_letter_code
_entity_poly.pdbx_strand_id
1 'polypeptide(L)'
;MFNEILGLTKKLVSIASVNTTPGEHDIACFIESYLRDIPYFKEHPDQVIIQKLKNDFLDRRNVFALIKGEKGKSKDTVILHGHMDTVDVEDFGQLKEVAFDCDELMKKLKDMNLDLEVKEDLNSGDWLFGRGACDMKSGVAVFMVILKHLSEKVSEIDGNILLSVNPVEENLHTGIIEGLEILEELKEKEKLNYIFAINNDYICPLYPGDTKRYVYTGAVGKILPCFYIQGKETHVAQCFEGFDASMVAAELVRLINLNPEYCDGYKGEFTLPPSVLKMKDLKPQYNVQTSFTSFVYFNYFIHNASIKEILMKLKEAAKKALDNVLIDINEKYKEYCNLTKVAYKKIEYNTQVLEYEEVYKLAKDVFHGNIDVYIEEITNRCIGENVDKREIPLEITKKLCSIAGIKIPTIVIFFAAPYCPHNTLKHEVEEEKKTYNEISKIVKDFSEKSNEEFEVMQFFPSLTDSSYLKIDDDSESLNMLIGNFPEYEKLYNVPLQSIKKLNIPAINYGCYGKDAHKWTERVYMPYTFEVLPQLVIKTLKNYLFK
;
A
#
# COMPACT_ATOMS: atom_id res chain seq x y z
N MET A 1 24.61 11.94 -18.15
CA MET A 1 23.56 11.52 -17.22
C MET A 1 23.76 10.08 -16.75
N PHE A 2 23.86 9.08 -17.65
CA PHE A 2 24.05 7.66 -17.29
C PHE A 2 25.05 7.39 -16.15
N ASN A 3 26.34 7.76 -16.34
CA ASN A 3 27.39 7.49 -15.33
C ASN A 3 27.15 8.23 -14.00
N GLU A 4 26.50 9.39 -14.05
CA GLU A 4 26.17 10.17 -12.86
C GLU A 4 25.05 9.49 -12.06
N ILE A 5 24.02 9.00 -12.76
CA ILE A 5 22.94 8.21 -12.15
C ILE A 5 23.52 6.91 -11.57
N LEU A 6 24.28 6.14 -12.34
CA LEU A 6 24.93 4.91 -11.86
C LEU A 6 25.78 5.14 -10.60
N GLY A 7 26.60 6.20 -10.60
CA GLY A 7 27.42 6.55 -9.44
C GLY A 7 26.58 6.91 -8.21
N LEU A 8 25.53 7.72 -8.40
CA LEU A 8 24.62 8.10 -7.33
C LEU A 8 23.80 6.90 -6.81
N THR A 9 23.31 6.04 -7.70
CA THR A 9 22.63 4.79 -7.35
C THR A 9 23.48 3.93 -6.44
N LYS A 10 24.73 3.62 -6.84
CA LYS A 10 25.65 2.83 -6.02
C LYS A 10 25.86 3.47 -4.65
N LYS A 11 25.94 4.81 -4.60
CA LYS A 11 26.11 5.53 -3.34
C LYS A 11 24.88 5.43 -2.44
N LEU A 12 23.67 5.58 -2.98
CA LEU A 12 22.43 5.40 -2.23
C LEU A 12 22.26 3.94 -1.76
N VAL A 13 22.55 2.96 -2.61
CA VAL A 13 22.50 1.54 -2.26
C VAL A 13 23.46 1.21 -1.12
N SER A 14 24.67 1.80 -1.12
CA SER A 14 25.66 1.62 -0.04
C SER A 14 25.22 2.08 1.34
N ILE A 15 24.14 2.87 1.44
CA ILE A 15 23.55 3.28 2.72
C ILE A 15 22.42 2.28 3.02
N ALA A 16 22.62 1.42 4.02
CA ALA A 16 21.67 0.38 4.40
C ALA A 16 20.43 0.95 5.10
N SER A 17 19.55 1.61 4.35
CA SER A 17 18.30 2.23 4.80
C SER A 17 17.16 1.24 5.03
N VAL A 18 17.45 0.16 5.75
CA VAL A 18 16.45 -0.86 6.07
C VAL A 18 15.39 -0.28 7.01
N ASN A 19 14.11 -0.55 6.75
CA ASN A 19 13.02 -0.10 7.62
C ASN A 19 13.30 -0.44 9.09
N THR A 20 12.96 0.47 9.99
CA THR A 20 13.15 0.34 11.45
C THR A 20 14.61 0.40 11.92
N THR A 21 15.54 0.78 11.04
CA THR A 21 16.95 0.98 11.39
C THR A 21 17.37 2.45 11.25
N PRO A 22 18.48 2.88 11.88
CA PRO A 22 19.03 4.22 11.70
C PRO A 22 19.41 4.56 10.25
N GLY A 23 19.55 3.58 9.35
CA GLY A 23 19.93 3.84 7.97
C GLY A 23 18.93 4.70 7.19
N GLU A 24 17.65 4.70 7.58
CA GLU A 24 16.62 5.60 7.01
C GLU A 24 16.94 7.07 7.30
N HIS A 25 17.50 7.38 8.47
CA HIS A 25 17.98 8.72 8.80
C HIS A 25 19.24 9.08 8.01
N ASP A 26 20.20 8.14 7.92
CA ASP A 26 21.47 8.37 7.25
C ASP A 26 21.31 8.66 5.76
N ILE A 27 20.41 7.95 5.08
CA ILE A 27 20.14 8.18 3.66
C ILE A 27 19.42 9.53 3.45
N ALA A 28 18.50 9.92 4.33
CA ALA A 28 17.86 11.23 4.27
C ALA A 28 18.88 12.35 4.41
N CYS A 29 19.83 12.23 5.35
CA CYS A 29 20.92 13.19 5.52
C CYS A 29 21.83 13.26 4.30
N PHE A 30 22.13 12.13 3.67
CA PHE A 30 22.89 12.09 2.42
C PHE A 30 22.15 12.79 1.27
N ILE A 31 20.86 12.51 1.09
CA ILE A 31 20.03 13.14 0.04
C ILE A 31 19.96 14.65 0.26
N GLU A 32 19.72 15.10 1.50
CA GLU A 32 19.76 16.52 1.86
C GLU A 32 21.10 17.16 1.48
N SER A 33 22.21 16.55 1.90
CA SER A 33 23.55 17.07 1.61
C SER A 33 23.80 17.17 0.12
N TYR A 34 23.43 16.13 -0.64
CA TYR A 34 23.57 16.13 -2.10
C TYR A 34 22.79 17.27 -2.74
N LEU A 35 21.53 17.47 -2.33
CA LEU A 35 20.67 18.53 -2.86
C LEU A 35 21.23 19.92 -2.54
N ARG A 36 21.63 20.15 -1.28
CA ARG A 36 22.26 21.42 -0.86
C ARG A 36 23.60 21.68 -1.56
N ASP A 37 24.23 20.64 -2.12
CA ASP A 37 25.48 20.80 -2.86
C ASP A 37 25.30 21.27 -4.32
N ILE A 38 24.10 21.13 -4.88
CA ILE A 38 23.75 21.61 -6.22
C ILE A 38 23.80 23.15 -6.24
N PRO A 39 24.45 23.79 -7.24
CA PRO A 39 24.61 25.25 -7.30
C PRO A 39 23.31 26.05 -7.10
N TYR A 40 22.22 25.63 -7.75
CA TYR A 40 20.90 26.26 -7.60
C TYR A 40 20.43 26.31 -6.13
N PHE A 41 20.57 25.21 -5.39
CA PHE A 41 20.14 25.16 -3.99
C PHE A 41 21.14 25.83 -3.02
N LYS A 42 22.38 26.10 -3.46
CA LYS A 42 23.29 26.99 -2.71
C LYS A 42 22.83 28.43 -2.76
N GLU A 43 22.29 28.85 -3.90
CA GLU A 43 21.69 30.19 -4.10
C GLU A 43 20.27 30.27 -3.49
N HIS A 44 19.59 29.12 -3.38
CA HIS A 44 18.23 28.99 -2.86
C HIS A 44 18.10 27.95 -1.73
N PRO A 45 18.78 28.15 -0.58
CA PRO A 45 18.86 27.14 0.48
C PRO A 45 17.53 26.84 1.16
N ASP A 46 16.58 27.76 1.11
CA ASP A 46 15.22 27.65 1.64
C ASP A 46 14.29 26.78 0.77
N GLN A 47 14.72 26.46 -0.45
CA GLN A 47 13.99 25.57 -1.36
C GLN A 47 14.32 24.09 -1.13
N VAL A 48 15.24 23.76 -0.22
CA VAL A 48 15.44 22.40 0.31
C VAL A 48 14.84 22.30 1.70
N ILE A 49 13.75 21.54 1.82
CA ILE A 49 12.90 21.46 3.01
C ILE A 49 13.02 20.06 3.62
N ILE A 50 13.22 20.02 4.93
CA ILE A 50 13.36 18.78 5.69
C ILE A 50 12.26 18.73 6.74
N GLN A 51 11.47 17.66 6.72
CA GLN A 51 10.44 17.41 7.71
C GLN A 51 10.79 16.16 8.48
N LYS A 52 11.01 16.29 9.80
CA LYS A 52 11.19 15.15 10.70
C LYS A 52 9.83 14.50 10.96
N LEU A 53 9.80 13.17 11.00
CA LEU A 53 8.57 12.45 11.37
C LEU A 53 8.23 12.68 12.85
N LYS A 54 6.94 12.81 13.14
CA LYS A 54 6.43 13.13 14.48
C LYS A 54 6.62 11.92 15.41
N ASN A 55 7.16 12.19 16.61
CA ASN A 55 7.38 11.19 17.65
C ASN A 55 8.23 9.99 17.20
N ASP A 56 9.11 10.19 16.22
CA ASP A 56 9.94 9.13 15.67
C ASP A 56 11.32 9.04 16.36
N PHE A 57 11.61 7.90 16.98
CA PHE A 57 12.86 7.70 17.73
C PHE A 57 14.10 7.56 16.84
N LEU A 58 13.92 7.24 15.56
CA LEU A 58 14.98 7.13 14.56
C LEU A 58 15.33 8.48 13.92
N ASP A 59 14.58 9.56 14.24
CA ASP A 59 14.72 10.88 13.63
C ASP A 59 14.67 10.82 12.09
N ARG A 60 13.80 9.97 11.54
CA ARG A 60 13.56 9.81 10.10
C ARG A 60 12.95 11.08 9.52
N ARG A 61 13.24 11.35 8.24
CA ARG A 61 12.94 12.64 7.61
C ARG A 61 12.47 12.48 6.18
N ASN A 62 11.42 13.23 5.83
CA ASN A 62 11.12 13.54 4.44
C ASN A 62 12.08 14.61 3.92
N VAL A 63 12.50 14.48 2.67
CA VAL A 63 13.38 15.44 1.99
C VAL A 63 12.67 15.99 0.76
N PHE A 64 12.44 17.29 0.73
CA PHE A 64 11.84 17.99 -0.40
C PHE A 64 12.82 18.97 -1.03
N ALA A 65 12.70 19.17 -2.35
CA ALA A 65 13.45 20.21 -3.05
C ALA A 65 12.62 20.83 -4.18
N LEU A 66 12.42 22.14 -4.14
CA LEU A 66 11.62 22.89 -5.11
C LEU A 66 12.52 23.62 -6.10
N ILE A 67 12.30 23.42 -7.39
CA ILE A 67 12.84 24.27 -8.46
C ILE A 67 11.72 25.14 -8.98
N LYS A 68 11.95 26.46 -9.00
CA LYS A 68 11.07 27.45 -9.61
C LYS A 68 11.63 27.89 -10.95
N GLY A 69 10.84 27.75 -12.00
CA GLY A 69 11.18 28.25 -13.33
C GLY A 69 11.12 29.77 -13.42
N GLU A 70 11.95 30.35 -14.28
CA GLU A 70 12.14 31.78 -14.45
C GLU A 70 11.63 32.31 -15.80
N LYS A 71 11.24 31.41 -16.72
CA LYS A 71 10.77 31.79 -18.07
C LYS A 71 9.47 32.60 -18.00
N GLY A 72 8.61 32.26 -17.06
CA GLY A 72 7.29 32.88 -16.90
C GLY A 72 6.83 32.93 -15.45
N LYS A 73 5.52 32.92 -15.26
CA LYS A 73 4.88 33.05 -13.93
C LYS A 73 3.94 31.89 -13.62
N SER A 74 3.99 30.82 -14.42
CA SER A 74 3.14 29.66 -14.20
C SER A 74 3.36 29.08 -12.81
N LYS A 75 2.24 28.70 -12.19
CA LYS A 75 2.23 28.01 -10.89
C LYS A 75 2.11 26.50 -11.04
N ASP A 76 1.97 26.03 -12.27
CA ASP A 76 1.95 24.63 -12.60
C ASP A 76 3.20 23.95 -12.06
N THR A 77 2.98 22.87 -11.33
CA THR A 77 4.02 22.15 -10.60
C THR A 77 3.83 20.67 -10.83
N VAL A 78 4.89 20.00 -11.28
CA VAL A 78 4.96 18.54 -11.33
C VAL A 78 5.78 18.06 -10.15
N ILE A 79 5.26 17.10 -9.41
CA ILE A 79 5.97 16.47 -8.29
C ILE A 79 6.73 15.27 -8.83
N LEU A 80 8.00 15.10 -8.46
CA LEU A 80 8.77 13.88 -8.63
C LEU A 80 8.87 13.26 -7.24
N HIS A 81 8.34 12.06 -7.04
CA HIS A 81 8.36 11.44 -5.71
C HIS A 81 8.79 9.98 -5.71
N GLY A 82 9.31 9.54 -4.57
CA GLY A 82 9.74 8.17 -4.34
C GLY A 82 10.13 7.95 -2.88
N HIS A 83 10.52 6.73 -2.55
CA HIS A 83 10.93 6.35 -1.21
C HIS A 83 12.43 5.99 -1.13
N MET A 84 13.00 6.12 0.07
CA MET A 84 14.43 5.92 0.33
C MET A 84 14.73 4.69 1.19
N ASP A 85 13.72 4.16 1.87
CA ASP A 85 13.80 2.95 2.67
C ASP A 85 13.82 1.69 1.81
N THR A 86 14.26 0.58 2.40
CA THR A 86 14.28 -0.74 1.75
C THR A 86 13.83 -1.81 2.74
N VAL A 87 13.27 -2.91 2.26
CA VAL A 87 13.08 -4.11 3.08
C VAL A 87 14.41 -4.68 3.63
N ASP A 88 14.32 -5.63 4.55
CA ASP A 88 15.48 -6.32 5.11
C ASP A 88 16.26 -7.15 4.06
N VAL A 89 17.38 -7.72 4.51
CA VAL A 89 18.27 -8.54 3.69
C VAL A 89 18.34 -9.98 4.19
N GLU A 90 17.36 -10.43 4.98
CA GLU A 90 17.38 -11.78 5.56
C GLU A 90 17.42 -12.87 4.48
N ASP A 91 16.72 -12.61 3.37
CA ASP A 91 16.68 -13.39 2.14
C ASP A 91 18.04 -13.57 1.45
N PHE A 92 19.01 -12.66 1.62
CA PHE A 92 20.36 -12.77 1.06
C PHE A 92 21.22 -13.87 1.69
N GLY A 93 20.83 -14.40 2.86
CA GLY A 93 21.54 -15.51 3.50
C GLY A 93 23.02 -15.22 3.76
N GLN A 94 23.92 -15.90 3.04
CA GLN A 94 25.38 -15.71 3.17
C GLN A 94 25.89 -14.40 2.56
N LEU A 95 25.07 -13.71 1.76
CA LEU A 95 25.43 -12.46 1.07
C LEU A 95 24.97 -11.19 1.81
N LYS A 96 24.38 -11.32 3.01
CA LYS A 96 23.86 -10.18 3.80
C LYS A 96 24.83 -9.02 3.92
N GLU A 97 26.08 -9.31 4.29
CA GLU A 97 27.14 -8.30 4.50
C GLU A 97 27.51 -7.52 3.24
N VAL A 98 27.17 -8.05 2.06
CA VAL A 98 27.48 -7.43 0.76
C VAL A 98 26.23 -7.00 0.02
N ALA A 99 25.03 -7.17 0.57
CA ALA A 99 23.76 -6.86 -0.11
C ALA A 99 23.63 -5.39 -0.54
N PHE A 100 24.31 -4.49 0.17
CA PHE A 100 24.36 -3.05 -0.09
C PHE A 100 25.63 -2.59 -0.83
N ASP A 101 26.53 -3.50 -1.18
CA ASP A 101 27.70 -3.21 -2.02
C ASP A 101 27.50 -3.84 -3.40
N CYS A 102 27.02 -3.05 -4.36
CA CYS A 102 26.73 -3.55 -5.70
C CYS A 102 27.92 -4.27 -6.34
N ASP A 103 29.13 -3.73 -6.18
CA ASP A 103 30.32 -4.26 -6.85
C ASP A 103 30.81 -5.54 -6.19
N GLU A 104 30.81 -5.61 -4.87
CA GLU A 104 31.18 -6.83 -4.15
C GLU A 104 30.12 -7.92 -4.28
N LEU A 105 28.83 -7.58 -4.24
CA LEU A 105 27.72 -8.51 -4.46
C LEU A 105 27.84 -9.21 -5.81
N MET A 106 28.03 -8.43 -6.90
CA MET A 106 28.19 -9.00 -8.24
C MET A 106 29.41 -9.90 -8.37
N LYS A 107 30.52 -9.62 -7.65
CA LYS A 107 31.68 -10.54 -7.62
C LYS A 107 31.32 -11.85 -6.93
N LYS A 108 30.68 -11.79 -5.75
CA LYS A 108 30.29 -12.98 -4.99
C LYS A 108 29.28 -13.85 -5.74
N LEU A 109 28.32 -13.23 -6.42
CA LEU A 109 27.33 -13.93 -7.23
C LEU A 109 27.96 -14.76 -8.37
N LYS A 110 29.10 -14.34 -8.94
CA LYS A 110 29.79 -15.11 -9.98
C LYS A 110 30.31 -16.47 -9.52
N ASP A 111 30.58 -16.61 -8.22
CA ASP A 111 31.08 -17.85 -7.62
C ASP A 111 29.96 -18.78 -7.14
N MET A 112 28.70 -18.35 -7.25
CA MET A 112 27.54 -19.10 -6.79
C MET A 112 26.84 -19.87 -7.92
N ASN A 113 26.09 -20.90 -7.53
CA ASN A 113 25.19 -21.59 -8.44
C ASN A 113 23.88 -20.78 -8.57
N LEU A 114 23.77 -20.02 -9.66
CA LEU A 114 22.62 -19.16 -9.95
C LEU A 114 21.69 -19.80 -10.99
N ASP A 115 20.42 -19.43 -10.95
CA ASP A 115 19.48 -19.72 -12.03
C ASP A 115 19.98 -19.10 -13.35
N LEU A 116 19.63 -19.74 -14.47
CA LEU A 116 20.14 -19.36 -15.80
C LEU A 116 19.88 -17.89 -16.12
N GLU A 117 18.68 -17.39 -15.85
CA GLU A 117 18.31 -15.99 -16.10
C GLU A 117 19.20 -15.02 -15.29
N VAL A 118 19.38 -15.27 -14.00
CA VAL A 118 20.21 -14.41 -13.13
C VAL A 118 21.67 -14.42 -13.59
N LYS A 119 22.15 -15.58 -14.02
CA LYS A 119 23.51 -15.74 -14.55
C LYS A 119 23.71 -15.00 -15.87
N GLU A 120 22.72 -15.03 -16.76
CA GLU A 120 22.75 -14.29 -18.02
C GLU A 120 22.75 -12.77 -17.77
N ASP A 121 21.85 -12.31 -16.89
CA ASP A 121 21.77 -10.91 -16.48
C ASP A 121 23.08 -10.42 -15.83
N LEU A 122 23.70 -11.22 -14.95
CA LEU A 122 24.98 -10.89 -14.31
C LEU A 122 26.15 -10.82 -15.30
N ASN A 123 26.15 -11.67 -16.33
CA ASN A 123 27.25 -11.74 -17.30
C ASN A 123 27.13 -10.74 -18.44
N SER A 124 25.93 -10.20 -18.72
CA SER A 124 25.77 -9.20 -19.77
C SER A 124 26.49 -7.88 -19.43
N GLY A 125 26.57 -7.54 -18.14
CA GLY A 125 27.10 -6.25 -17.67
C GLY A 125 26.08 -5.11 -17.75
N ASP A 126 24.84 -5.39 -18.18
CA ASP A 126 23.76 -4.40 -18.29
C ASP A 126 22.91 -4.29 -17.01
N TRP A 127 23.12 -5.17 -16.05
CA TRP A 127 22.36 -5.22 -14.80
C TRP A 127 23.21 -4.82 -13.60
N LEU A 128 22.62 -4.02 -12.72
CA LEU A 128 23.21 -3.66 -11.43
C LEU A 128 22.46 -4.38 -10.31
N PHE A 129 23.19 -5.18 -9.52
CA PHE A 129 22.63 -5.93 -8.40
C PHE A 129 22.79 -5.17 -7.09
N GLY A 130 21.84 -5.32 -6.16
CA GLY A 130 21.91 -4.77 -4.80
C GLY A 130 20.53 -4.53 -4.20
N ARG A 131 20.41 -4.63 -2.87
CA ARG A 131 19.16 -4.31 -2.16
C ARG A 131 18.83 -2.82 -2.35
N GLY A 132 17.64 -2.57 -2.87
CA GLY A 132 17.14 -1.25 -3.21
C GLY A 132 17.68 -0.70 -4.54
N ALA A 133 18.50 -1.46 -5.28
CA ALA A 133 18.91 -1.05 -6.62
C ALA A 133 17.72 -1.03 -7.58
N CYS A 134 16.77 -1.95 -7.44
CA CYS A 134 15.51 -1.94 -8.17
C CYS A 134 14.49 -1.05 -7.46
N ASP A 135 14.30 -1.27 -6.16
CA ASP A 135 13.19 -0.68 -5.39
C ASP A 135 13.65 0.18 -4.19
N MET A 136 13.73 1.51 -4.31
CA MET A 136 13.68 2.27 -5.57
C MET A 136 14.84 3.27 -5.68
N LYS A 137 16.00 3.00 -5.07
CA LYS A 137 17.12 3.96 -4.97
C LYS A 137 17.69 4.37 -6.31
N SER A 138 17.71 3.48 -7.30
CA SER A 138 18.08 3.85 -8.68
C SER A 138 17.21 4.95 -9.24
N GLY A 139 15.95 4.92 -8.85
CA GLY A 139 14.96 5.83 -9.32
C GLY A 139 15.00 7.19 -8.61
N VAL A 140 15.21 7.17 -7.29
CA VAL A 140 15.56 8.38 -6.54
C VAL A 140 16.79 9.05 -7.15
N ALA A 141 17.83 8.27 -7.53
CA ALA A 141 18.99 8.80 -8.23
C ALA A 141 18.64 9.42 -9.59
N VAL A 142 17.77 8.79 -10.38
CA VAL A 142 17.25 9.36 -11.65
C VAL A 142 16.62 10.72 -11.41
N PHE A 143 15.70 10.84 -10.45
CA PHE A 143 15.04 12.11 -10.15
C PHE A 143 16.00 13.17 -9.63
N MET A 144 16.91 12.83 -8.72
CA MET A 144 17.90 13.77 -8.19
C MET A 144 18.84 14.30 -9.29
N VAL A 145 19.27 13.45 -10.22
CA VAL A 145 20.11 13.87 -11.35
C VAL A 145 19.31 14.71 -12.34
N ILE A 146 18.07 14.33 -12.69
CA ILE A 146 17.21 15.17 -13.54
C ILE A 146 17.02 16.55 -12.91
N LEU A 147 16.69 16.59 -11.62
CA LEU A 147 16.48 17.83 -10.88
C LEU A 147 17.72 18.73 -10.96
N LYS A 148 18.92 18.17 -10.72
CA LYS A 148 20.19 18.89 -10.86
C LYS A 148 20.36 19.48 -12.27
N HIS A 149 20.17 18.69 -13.33
CA HIS A 149 20.35 19.15 -14.71
C HIS A 149 19.30 20.18 -15.14
N LEU A 150 18.07 20.09 -14.63
CA LEU A 150 17.01 21.06 -14.91
C LEU A 150 17.18 22.36 -14.11
N SER A 151 17.82 22.31 -12.94
CA SER A 151 18.15 23.49 -12.14
C SER A 151 19.10 24.46 -12.86
N GLU A 152 19.92 23.95 -13.78
CA GLU A 152 20.81 24.77 -14.63
C GLU A 152 20.06 25.46 -15.77
N LYS A 153 18.79 25.13 -15.98
CA LYS A 153 17.95 25.58 -17.11
C LYS A 153 16.66 26.24 -16.66
N VAL A 154 16.62 26.77 -15.44
CA VAL A 154 15.41 27.41 -14.88
C VAL A 154 14.86 28.54 -15.74
N SER A 155 15.72 29.24 -16.49
CA SER A 155 15.32 30.26 -17.47
C SER A 155 14.52 29.74 -18.67
N GLU A 156 14.50 28.41 -18.89
CA GLU A 156 13.70 27.74 -19.92
C GLU A 156 12.37 27.18 -19.37
N ILE A 157 12.14 27.23 -18.06
CA ILE A 157 10.99 26.60 -17.37
C ILE A 157 9.94 27.67 -17.05
N ASP A 158 8.70 27.48 -17.52
CA ASP A 158 7.49 28.21 -17.13
C ASP A 158 6.60 27.31 -16.26
N GLY A 159 7.03 27.11 -15.02
CA GLY A 159 6.41 26.22 -14.04
C GLY A 159 7.39 25.85 -12.93
N ASN A 160 7.08 24.83 -12.14
CA ASN A 160 7.88 24.40 -11.00
C ASN A 160 8.02 22.87 -10.98
N ILE A 161 9.10 22.39 -10.36
CA ILE A 161 9.36 20.96 -10.16
C ILE A 161 9.62 20.76 -8.68
N LEU A 162 8.85 19.88 -8.03
CA LEU A 162 9.03 19.57 -6.62
C LEU A 162 9.51 18.12 -6.49
N LEU A 163 10.70 17.89 -5.93
CA LEU A 163 11.14 16.58 -5.49
C LEU A 163 10.58 16.29 -4.08
N SER A 164 10.10 15.07 -3.84
CA SER A 164 9.70 14.55 -2.53
C SER A 164 10.26 13.14 -2.35
N VAL A 165 11.24 12.96 -1.45
CA VAL A 165 11.77 11.63 -1.12
C VAL A 165 11.40 11.30 0.31
N ASN A 166 10.66 10.21 0.50
CA ASN A 166 10.03 9.86 1.76
C ASN A 166 10.67 8.58 2.36
N PRO A 167 10.75 8.44 3.69
CA PRO A 167 11.06 7.16 4.32
C PRO A 167 9.76 6.37 4.60
N VAL A 168 9.91 5.13 5.07
CA VAL A 168 8.82 4.35 5.68
C VAL A 168 7.72 3.88 4.71
N GLU A 169 7.98 3.85 3.40
CA GLU A 169 7.02 3.34 2.39
C GLU A 169 6.74 1.86 2.63
N GLU A 170 7.80 1.05 2.80
CA GLU A 170 7.76 -0.43 2.77
C GLU A 170 7.06 -1.04 4.01
N ASN A 171 6.49 -0.21 4.90
CA ASN A 171 5.72 -0.69 6.04
C ASN A 171 4.34 -0.02 6.22
N LEU A 172 4.28 1.28 6.45
CA LEU A 172 3.08 2.00 6.93
C LEU A 172 2.90 3.35 6.24
N HIS A 173 3.78 3.72 5.31
CA HIS A 173 3.71 4.94 4.51
C HIS A 173 3.66 6.24 5.34
N THR A 174 4.13 6.20 6.59
CA THR A 174 4.03 7.37 7.48
C THR A 174 4.82 8.57 6.96
N GLY A 175 5.87 8.32 6.17
CA GLY A 175 6.63 9.36 5.47
C GLY A 175 5.75 10.24 4.60
N ILE A 176 5.16 9.69 3.54
CA ILE A 176 4.28 10.47 2.65
C ILE A 176 3.06 11.02 3.38
N ILE A 177 2.46 10.24 4.30
CA ILE A 177 1.27 10.66 5.05
C ILE A 177 1.53 11.96 5.82
N GLU A 178 2.65 12.04 6.55
CA GLU A 178 3.05 13.27 7.23
C GLU A 178 3.56 14.34 6.25
N GLY A 179 4.16 13.92 5.13
CA GLY A 179 4.61 14.77 4.03
C GLY A 179 3.52 15.60 3.38
N LEU A 180 2.25 15.16 3.47
CA LEU A 180 1.10 15.92 2.97
C LEU A 180 0.99 17.32 3.59
N GLU A 181 1.40 17.49 4.85
CA GLU A 181 1.44 18.80 5.52
C GLU A 181 2.36 19.77 4.76
N ILE A 182 3.54 19.32 4.35
CA ILE A 182 4.48 20.14 3.56
C ILE A 182 3.91 20.46 2.18
N LEU A 183 3.24 19.50 1.53
CA LEU A 183 2.59 19.74 0.24
C LEU A 183 1.49 20.80 0.35
N GLU A 184 0.68 20.78 1.41
CA GLU A 184 -0.32 21.81 1.68
C GLU A 184 0.30 23.17 1.97
N GLU A 185 1.31 23.23 2.84
CA GLU A 185 2.03 24.45 3.17
C GLU A 185 2.65 25.11 1.93
N LEU A 186 3.32 24.32 1.07
CA LEU A 186 3.90 24.81 -0.17
C LEU A 186 2.85 25.30 -1.15
N LYS A 187 1.73 24.57 -1.29
CA LYS A 187 0.60 24.98 -2.13
C LYS A 187 0.06 26.34 -1.70
N GLU A 188 -0.08 26.56 -0.39
CA GLU A 188 -0.62 27.81 0.16
C GLU A 188 0.37 28.97 0.14
N LYS A 189 1.64 28.74 0.51
CA LYS A 189 2.71 29.73 0.59
C LYS A 189 3.17 30.21 -0.79
N GLU A 190 3.42 29.27 -1.70
CA GLU A 190 4.01 29.56 -3.01
C GLU A 190 2.97 29.68 -4.14
N LYS A 191 1.69 29.40 -3.79
CA LYS A 191 0.53 29.36 -4.70
C LYS A 191 0.71 28.32 -5.79
N LEU A 192 1.30 27.16 -5.47
CA LEU A 192 1.55 26.10 -6.44
C LEU A 192 0.24 25.49 -6.93
N ASN A 193 0.24 25.09 -8.20
CA ASN A 193 -0.80 24.28 -8.82
C ASN A 193 -0.22 22.92 -9.16
N TYR A 194 -0.44 21.92 -8.29
CA TYR A 194 0.04 20.56 -8.54
C TYR A 194 -0.78 19.91 -9.67
N ILE A 195 -0.13 19.61 -10.80
CA ILE A 195 -0.80 19.00 -11.96
C ILE A 195 -0.93 17.49 -11.76
N PHE A 196 0.19 16.85 -11.43
CA PHE A 196 0.31 15.43 -11.09
C PHE A 196 1.66 15.18 -10.41
N ALA A 197 1.79 14.00 -9.81
CA ALA A 197 3.03 13.46 -9.28
C ALA A 197 3.52 12.32 -10.18
N ILE A 198 4.82 12.28 -10.46
CA ILE A 198 5.50 11.17 -11.11
C ILE A 198 6.17 10.37 -9.99
N ASN A 199 5.66 9.18 -9.74
CA ASN A 199 6.33 8.15 -8.96
C ASN A 199 7.33 7.40 -9.83
N ASN A 200 8.26 6.74 -9.18
CA ASN A 200 9.36 6.05 -9.80
C ASN A 200 9.57 4.63 -9.24
N ASP A 201 8.59 4.09 -8.50
CA ASP A 201 8.56 2.69 -8.10
C ASP A 201 8.86 1.78 -9.28
N TYR A 202 9.56 0.68 -9.02
CA TYR A 202 10.03 -0.20 -10.09
C TYR A 202 8.89 -0.72 -10.98
N ILE A 203 9.25 -1.01 -12.23
CA ILE A 203 8.45 -1.80 -13.16
C ILE A 203 9.18 -3.10 -13.46
N CYS A 204 8.42 -4.17 -13.68
CA CYS A 204 8.96 -5.49 -13.97
C CYS A 204 8.19 -6.15 -15.13
N PRO A 205 8.77 -7.20 -15.77
CA PRO A 205 8.01 -8.08 -16.65
C PRO A 205 6.73 -8.58 -15.97
N LEU A 206 5.60 -8.60 -16.68
CA LEU A 206 4.36 -9.20 -16.15
C LEU A 206 4.31 -10.72 -16.34
N TYR A 207 5.08 -11.25 -17.31
CA TYR A 207 5.20 -12.67 -17.58
C TYR A 207 6.58 -13.01 -18.16
N PRO A 208 7.01 -14.30 -18.13
CA PRO A 208 8.29 -14.69 -18.72
C PRO A 208 8.39 -14.31 -20.20
N GLY A 209 9.46 -13.61 -20.56
CA GLY A 209 9.70 -13.13 -21.93
C GLY A 209 9.04 -11.79 -22.28
N ASP A 210 8.38 -11.13 -21.33
CA ASP A 210 7.82 -9.80 -21.51
C ASP A 210 8.92 -8.72 -21.56
N THR A 211 8.98 -8.02 -22.69
CA THR A 211 9.96 -6.97 -22.96
C THR A 211 9.36 -5.57 -22.92
N LYS A 212 8.08 -5.42 -22.57
CA LYS A 212 7.42 -4.12 -22.53
C LYS A 212 7.86 -3.29 -21.33
N ARG A 213 7.60 -1.99 -21.43
CA ARG A 213 7.81 -1.00 -20.37
C ARG A 213 6.46 -0.41 -19.98
N TYR A 214 6.03 -0.72 -18.77
CA TYR A 214 4.73 -0.27 -18.30
C TYR A 214 4.82 1.14 -17.72
N VAL A 215 3.84 1.96 -18.06
CA VAL A 215 3.57 3.24 -17.42
C VAL A 215 2.22 3.11 -16.75
N TYR A 216 2.13 3.47 -15.47
CA TYR A 216 0.88 3.38 -14.73
C TYR A 216 0.32 4.78 -14.50
N THR A 217 -1.00 4.94 -14.59
CA THR A 217 -1.69 6.24 -14.49
C THR A 217 -2.61 6.34 -13.27
N GLY A 218 -2.28 5.55 -12.26
CA GLY A 218 -3.02 5.37 -11.02
C GLY A 218 -2.38 4.25 -10.20
N ALA A 219 -2.94 4.02 -9.02
CA ALA A 219 -2.47 3.03 -8.06
C ALA A 219 -3.61 2.16 -7.56
N VAL A 220 -3.35 0.87 -7.41
CA VAL A 220 -4.29 -0.07 -6.77
C VAL A 220 -4.50 0.36 -5.32
N GLY A 221 -5.76 0.42 -4.90
CA GLY A 221 -6.11 0.59 -3.49
C GLY A 221 -6.11 -0.74 -2.75
N LYS A 222 -6.09 -0.65 -1.41
CA LYS A 222 -6.12 -1.82 -0.54
C LYS A 222 -6.89 -1.53 0.74
N ILE A 223 -7.77 -2.44 1.11
CA ILE A 223 -8.41 -2.49 2.43
C ILE A 223 -8.19 -3.85 3.07
N LEU A 224 -8.35 -3.92 4.39
CA LEU A 224 -8.24 -5.15 5.17
C LEU A 224 -9.59 -5.48 5.84
N PRO A 225 -10.56 -6.09 5.13
CA PRO A 225 -11.80 -6.53 5.74
C PRO A 225 -11.55 -7.67 6.73
N CYS A 226 -12.07 -7.47 7.92
CA CYS A 226 -11.90 -8.31 9.09
C CYS A 226 -13.27 -8.81 9.56
N PHE A 227 -13.32 -10.05 10.02
CA PHE A 227 -14.54 -10.72 10.47
C PHE A 227 -14.30 -11.29 11.87
N TYR A 228 -14.91 -10.68 12.89
CA TYR A 228 -15.07 -11.31 14.19
C TYR A 228 -16.31 -12.19 14.15
N ILE A 229 -16.16 -13.46 14.48
CA ILE A 229 -17.23 -14.45 14.42
C ILE A 229 -17.52 -14.86 15.85
N GLN A 230 -18.75 -14.66 16.28
CA GLN A 230 -19.28 -15.19 17.52
C GLN A 230 -20.26 -16.32 17.18
N GLY A 231 -19.98 -17.51 17.68
CA GLY A 231 -20.83 -18.68 17.58
C GLY A 231 -21.62 -18.91 18.86
N LYS A 232 -21.79 -20.19 19.20
CA LYS A 232 -22.41 -20.64 20.46
C LYS A 232 -21.62 -21.80 21.03
N GLU A 233 -21.18 -21.66 22.28
CA GLU A 233 -20.44 -22.68 22.98
C GLU A 233 -21.29 -23.92 23.26
N THR A 234 -20.63 -25.08 23.31
CA THR A 234 -21.19 -26.31 23.86
C THR A 234 -20.09 -27.19 24.43
N HIS A 235 -20.45 -28.16 25.27
CA HIS A 235 -19.54 -29.23 25.67
C HIS A 235 -19.29 -30.15 24.45
N VAL A 236 -18.07 -30.66 24.27
CA VAL A 236 -17.73 -31.54 23.12
C VAL A 236 -18.57 -32.83 23.07
N ALA A 237 -19.05 -33.32 24.21
CA ALA A 237 -19.98 -34.45 24.27
C ALA A 237 -21.42 -34.10 23.87
N GLN A 238 -21.72 -32.81 23.66
CA GLN A 238 -22.98 -32.24 23.21
C GLN A 238 -22.74 -31.39 21.94
N CYS A 239 -21.90 -31.88 21.03
CA CYS A 239 -21.36 -31.10 19.90
C CYS A 239 -22.43 -30.50 18.96
N PHE A 240 -23.64 -31.05 18.92
CA PHE A 240 -24.77 -30.52 18.14
C PHE A 240 -25.59 -29.43 18.85
N GLU A 241 -25.30 -29.08 20.11
CA GLU A 241 -25.99 -28.01 20.86
C GLU A 241 -25.35 -26.63 20.70
N GLY A 242 -24.19 -26.56 20.02
CA GLY A 242 -23.43 -25.34 19.77
C GLY A 242 -23.51 -24.88 18.31
N PHE A 243 -22.76 -23.83 18.00
CA PHE A 243 -22.55 -23.30 16.65
C PHE A 243 -21.08 -22.88 16.55
N ASP A 244 -20.27 -23.70 15.88
CA ASP A 244 -18.81 -23.57 15.90
C ASP A 244 -18.33 -22.39 15.04
N ALA A 245 -17.70 -21.41 15.66
CA ALA A 245 -17.19 -20.22 14.97
C ALA A 245 -16.04 -20.54 13.99
N SER A 246 -15.28 -21.62 14.24
CA SER A 246 -14.22 -22.06 13.35
C SER A 246 -14.76 -22.64 12.03
N MET A 247 -15.92 -23.29 12.06
CA MET A 247 -16.59 -23.75 10.82
C MET A 247 -17.04 -22.57 9.95
N VAL A 248 -17.58 -21.52 10.57
CA VAL A 248 -17.97 -20.29 9.88
C VAL A 248 -16.77 -19.57 9.28
N ALA A 249 -15.65 -19.51 10.03
CA ALA A 249 -14.40 -18.94 9.52
C ALA A 249 -13.89 -19.72 8.30
N ALA A 250 -13.92 -21.05 8.34
CA ALA A 250 -13.53 -21.89 7.21
C ALA A 250 -14.42 -21.66 5.98
N GLU A 251 -15.73 -21.52 6.19
CA GLU A 251 -16.69 -21.28 5.12
C GLU A 251 -16.53 -19.87 4.50
N LEU A 252 -16.26 -18.85 5.31
CA LEU A 252 -15.89 -17.51 4.83
C LEU A 252 -14.65 -17.57 3.94
N VAL A 253 -13.60 -18.28 4.37
CA VAL A 253 -12.39 -18.47 3.57
C VAL A 253 -12.73 -19.15 2.25
N ARG A 254 -13.55 -20.21 2.27
CA ARG A 254 -13.97 -20.93 1.06
C ARG A 254 -14.74 -20.04 0.08
N LEU A 255 -15.56 -19.12 0.58
CA LEU A 255 -16.40 -18.23 -0.24
C LEU A 255 -15.63 -17.04 -0.85
N ILE A 256 -14.62 -16.51 -0.14
CA ILE A 256 -13.97 -15.25 -0.50
C ILE A 256 -12.57 -15.47 -1.10
N ASN A 257 -11.79 -16.39 -0.56
CA ASN A 257 -10.38 -16.54 -0.92
C ASN A 257 -10.22 -16.98 -2.38
N LEU A 258 -9.38 -16.25 -3.14
CA LEU A 258 -9.12 -16.49 -4.57
C LEU A 258 -10.38 -16.53 -5.45
N ASN A 259 -11.49 -15.93 -5.00
CA ASN A 259 -12.75 -15.92 -5.75
C ASN A 259 -12.84 -14.68 -6.67
N PRO A 260 -12.90 -14.86 -8.01
CA PRO A 260 -12.98 -13.76 -8.97
C PRO A 260 -14.25 -12.89 -8.85
N GLU A 261 -15.31 -13.32 -8.18
CA GLU A 261 -16.51 -12.50 -7.94
C GLU A 261 -16.22 -11.23 -7.11
N TYR A 262 -15.11 -11.23 -6.38
CA TYR A 262 -14.62 -10.13 -5.57
C TYR A 262 -13.50 -9.34 -6.26
N CYS A 263 -13.09 -9.72 -7.47
CA CYS A 263 -12.25 -8.85 -8.29
C CYS A 263 -13.02 -7.59 -8.64
N ASP A 264 -12.29 -6.48 -8.65
CA ASP A 264 -12.77 -5.19 -9.09
C ASP A 264 -12.12 -4.85 -10.44
N GLY A 265 -12.78 -4.02 -11.24
CA GLY A 265 -12.38 -3.78 -12.63
C GLY A 265 -12.63 -2.36 -13.10
N TYR A 266 -11.71 -1.84 -13.89
CA TYR A 266 -11.85 -0.55 -14.55
C TYR A 266 -11.18 -0.58 -15.93
N LYS A 267 -11.94 -0.23 -16.97
CA LYS A 267 -11.50 -0.21 -18.38
C LYS A 267 -10.79 -1.48 -18.88
N GLY A 268 -11.13 -2.65 -18.34
CA GLY A 268 -10.55 -3.93 -18.75
C GLY A 268 -9.34 -4.40 -17.93
N GLU A 269 -8.90 -3.60 -16.96
CA GLU A 269 -7.92 -4.00 -15.94
C GLU A 269 -8.63 -4.44 -14.68
N PHE A 270 -8.21 -5.57 -14.11
CA PHE A 270 -8.86 -6.20 -12.95
C PHE A 270 -7.87 -6.42 -11.82
N THR A 271 -8.35 -6.29 -10.58
CA THR A 271 -7.56 -6.61 -9.39
C THR A 271 -7.34 -8.12 -9.29
N LEU A 272 -6.30 -8.51 -8.54
CA LEU A 272 -6.23 -9.88 -8.01
C LEU A 272 -7.40 -10.13 -7.04
N PRO A 273 -7.90 -11.37 -6.94
CA PRO A 273 -8.95 -11.71 -6.00
C PRO A 273 -8.46 -11.59 -4.55
N PRO A 274 -9.36 -11.43 -3.57
CA PRO A 274 -8.98 -11.35 -2.17
C PRO A 274 -8.23 -12.59 -1.71
N SER A 275 -7.24 -12.39 -0.85
CA SER A 275 -6.42 -13.47 -0.29
C SER A 275 -6.54 -13.50 1.23
N VAL A 276 -6.86 -14.66 1.79
CA VAL A 276 -6.85 -14.84 3.25
C VAL A 276 -5.44 -14.65 3.77
N LEU A 277 -5.28 -13.75 4.74
CA LEU A 277 -3.99 -13.49 5.37
C LEU A 277 -3.90 -14.11 6.77
N LYS A 278 -5.03 -14.23 7.46
CA LYS A 278 -5.08 -14.86 8.78
C LYS A 278 -6.44 -15.47 9.03
N MET A 279 -6.42 -16.64 9.67
CA MET A 279 -7.58 -17.29 10.26
C MET A 279 -7.14 -17.91 11.59
N LYS A 280 -7.88 -17.66 12.67
CA LYS A 280 -7.63 -18.28 13.98
C LYS A 280 -8.92 -18.43 14.78
N ASP A 281 -8.98 -19.44 15.64
CA ASP A 281 -9.90 -19.42 16.76
C ASP A 281 -9.37 -18.50 17.86
N LEU A 282 -10.26 -18.00 18.73
CA LEU A 282 -9.90 -17.09 19.81
C LEU A 282 -9.95 -17.77 21.18
N LYS A 283 -9.87 -19.10 21.20
CA LYS A 283 -9.88 -19.88 22.44
C LYS A 283 -8.49 -19.81 23.08
N PRO A 284 -8.36 -19.30 24.32
CA PRO A 284 -7.04 -19.03 24.90
C PRO A 284 -6.28 -20.29 25.30
N GLN A 285 -6.99 -21.39 25.62
CA GLN A 285 -6.40 -22.62 26.10
C GLN A 285 -7.29 -23.83 25.82
N TYR A 286 -6.72 -25.03 25.88
CA TYR A 286 -7.47 -26.28 25.75
C TYR A 286 -8.46 -26.48 26.92
N ASN A 287 -9.65 -26.97 26.57
CA ASN A 287 -10.70 -27.48 27.45
C ASN A 287 -11.75 -28.20 26.56
N VAL A 288 -12.73 -28.85 27.19
CA VAL A 288 -13.81 -29.62 26.52
C VAL A 288 -14.97 -28.76 25.99
N GLN A 289 -14.76 -27.45 25.81
CA GLN A 289 -15.72 -26.52 25.19
C GLN A 289 -15.36 -26.32 23.72
N THR A 290 -16.35 -26.27 22.83
CA THR A 290 -16.12 -25.93 21.42
C THR A 290 -15.65 -24.48 21.26
N SER A 291 -14.95 -24.18 20.15
CA SER A 291 -14.62 -22.79 19.84
C SER A 291 -15.89 -22.03 19.47
N PHE A 292 -16.20 -20.99 20.24
CA PHE A 292 -17.38 -20.15 20.01
C PHE A 292 -16.99 -18.75 19.55
N THR A 293 -15.71 -18.46 19.34
CA THR A 293 -15.26 -17.20 18.76
C THR A 293 -14.04 -17.41 17.85
N SER A 294 -14.07 -16.81 16.67
CA SER A 294 -13.00 -16.91 15.66
C SER A 294 -12.77 -15.57 14.96
N PHE A 295 -11.62 -15.44 14.30
CA PHE A 295 -11.21 -14.24 13.58
C PHE A 295 -10.59 -14.60 12.24
N VAL A 296 -11.00 -13.89 11.18
CA VAL A 296 -10.42 -14.01 9.84
C VAL A 296 -10.33 -12.64 9.18
N TYR A 297 -9.27 -12.41 8.40
CA TYR A 297 -9.18 -11.21 7.55
C TYR A 297 -8.47 -11.50 6.22
N PHE A 298 -8.77 -10.65 5.25
CA PHE A 298 -8.33 -10.79 3.87
C PHE A 298 -7.58 -9.55 3.40
N ASN A 299 -6.60 -9.71 2.53
CA ASN A 299 -6.14 -8.65 1.66
C ASN A 299 -7.18 -8.44 0.55
N TYR A 300 -7.64 -7.22 0.33
CA TYR A 300 -8.63 -6.90 -0.69
C TYR A 300 -8.17 -5.68 -1.50
N PHE A 301 -7.92 -5.87 -2.80
CA PHE A 301 -7.51 -4.82 -3.71
C PHE A 301 -8.72 -4.10 -4.34
N ILE A 302 -8.56 -2.82 -4.65
CA ILE A 302 -9.61 -1.95 -5.18
C ILE A 302 -9.06 -1.15 -6.37
N HIS A 303 -9.80 -1.10 -7.48
CA HIS A 303 -9.53 -0.22 -8.62
C HIS A 303 -10.55 0.93 -8.70
N ASN A 304 -11.83 0.63 -8.55
CA ASN A 304 -12.94 1.55 -8.80
C ASN A 304 -14.19 1.30 -7.95
N ALA A 305 -14.33 0.13 -7.32
CA ALA A 305 -15.47 -0.18 -6.47
C ALA A 305 -15.50 0.73 -5.24
N SER A 306 -16.70 1.20 -4.91
CA SER A 306 -16.91 1.97 -3.68
C SER A 306 -16.84 1.06 -2.45
N ILE A 307 -16.48 1.64 -1.30
CA ILE A 307 -16.52 0.93 0.00
C ILE A 307 -17.90 0.34 0.28
N LYS A 308 -18.97 1.03 -0.16
CA LYS A 308 -20.36 0.58 -0.02
C LYS A 308 -20.63 -0.73 -0.77
N GLU A 309 -20.22 -0.80 -2.03
CA GLU A 309 -20.39 -2.00 -2.85
C GLU A 309 -19.59 -3.17 -2.29
N ILE A 310 -18.35 -2.92 -1.84
CA ILE A 310 -17.50 -3.93 -1.23
C ILE A 310 -18.13 -4.45 0.07
N LEU A 311 -18.57 -3.56 0.96
CA LEU A 311 -19.17 -3.96 2.23
C LEU A 311 -20.46 -4.76 2.02
N MET A 312 -21.28 -4.40 1.03
CA MET A 312 -22.47 -5.17 0.66
C MET A 312 -22.10 -6.60 0.22
N LYS A 313 -21.11 -6.77 -0.67
CA LYS A 313 -20.62 -8.10 -1.08
C LYS A 313 -20.10 -8.91 0.11
N LEU A 314 -19.34 -8.29 1.01
CA LEU A 314 -18.80 -8.97 2.20
C LEU A 314 -19.90 -9.38 3.19
N LYS A 315 -20.94 -8.55 3.38
CA LYS A 315 -22.12 -8.88 4.20
C LYS A 315 -22.90 -10.07 3.62
N GLU A 316 -23.06 -10.12 2.30
CA GLU A 316 -23.69 -11.25 1.62
C GLU A 316 -22.87 -12.55 1.79
N ALA A 317 -21.54 -12.47 1.67
CA ALA A 317 -20.65 -13.60 1.91
C ALA A 317 -20.76 -14.12 3.35
N ALA A 318 -20.75 -13.21 4.33
CA ALA A 318 -20.91 -13.53 5.74
C ALA A 318 -22.26 -14.20 6.03
N LYS A 319 -23.35 -13.68 5.46
CA LYS A 319 -24.68 -14.29 5.60
C LYS A 319 -24.71 -15.69 5.00
N LYS A 320 -24.19 -15.87 3.78
CA LYS A 320 -24.09 -17.19 3.13
C LYS A 320 -23.25 -18.15 3.97
N ALA A 321 -22.17 -17.70 4.60
CA ALA A 321 -21.35 -18.55 5.45
C ALA A 321 -22.12 -19.08 6.67
N LEU A 322 -22.88 -18.22 7.35
CA LEU A 322 -23.73 -18.61 8.48
C LEU A 322 -24.80 -19.61 8.04
N ASP A 323 -25.46 -19.35 6.90
CA ASP A 323 -26.51 -20.21 6.35
C ASP A 323 -25.96 -21.58 5.95
N ASN A 324 -24.83 -21.62 5.23
CA ASN A 324 -24.19 -22.86 4.79
C ASN A 324 -23.74 -23.73 5.97
N VAL A 325 -23.18 -23.12 7.02
CA VAL A 325 -22.79 -23.86 8.24
C VAL A 325 -24.03 -24.41 8.96
N LEU A 326 -25.13 -23.66 9.02
CA LEU A 326 -26.36 -24.16 9.63
C LEU A 326 -26.95 -25.36 8.86
N ILE A 327 -26.88 -25.32 7.52
CA ILE A 327 -27.29 -26.43 6.65
C ILE A 327 -26.41 -27.65 6.93
N ASP A 328 -25.09 -27.49 6.87
CA ASP A 328 -24.11 -28.58 7.08
C ASP A 328 -24.24 -29.22 8.48
N ILE A 329 -24.44 -28.42 9.53
CA ILE A 329 -24.71 -28.91 10.88
C ILE A 329 -25.97 -29.80 10.90
N ASN A 330 -27.06 -29.36 10.24
CA ASN A 330 -28.30 -30.13 10.22
C ASN A 330 -28.18 -31.42 9.39
N GLU A 331 -27.45 -31.40 8.28
CA GLU A 331 -27.18 -32.58 7.47
C GLU A 331 -26.40 -33.63 8.27
N LYS A 332 -25.29 -33.22 8.89
CA LYS A 332 -24.48 -34.09 9.77
C LYS A 332 -25.27 -34.59 10.98
N TYR A 333 -26.11 -33.75 11.58
CA TYR A 333 -26.93 -34.17 12.71
C TYR A 333 -27.98 -35.21 12.31
N LYS A 334 -28.57 -35.07 11.13
CA LYS A 334 -29.51 -36.06 10.57
C LYS A 334 -28.83 -37.40 10.34
N GLU A 335 -27.61 -37.41 9.78
CA GLU A 335 -26.81 -38.63 9.62
C GLU A 335 -26.48 -39.28 10.96
N TYR A 336 -26.04 -38.50 11.95
CA TYR A 336 -25.75 -38.99 13.29
C TYR A 336 -26.99 -39.58 13.99
N CYS A 337 -28.14 -38.93 13.88
CA CYS A 337 -29.41 -39.45 14.39
C CYS A 337 -29.78 -40.80 13.78
N ASN A 338 -29.56 -40.97 12.46
CA ASN A 338 -29.78 -42.24 11.78
C ASN A 338 -28.85 -43.34 12.30
N LEU A 339 -27.56 -43.03 12.49
CA LEU A 339 -26.57 -43.98 13.03
C LEU A 339 -26.90 -44.42 14.46
N THR A 340 -27.33 -43.49 15.30
CA THR A 340 -27.61 -43.72 16.73
C THR A 340 -29.05 -44.13 17.02
N LYS A 341 -29.92 -44.15 16.01
CA LYS A 341 -31.36 -44.43 16.12
C LYS A 341 -32.09 -43.46 17.06
N VAL A 342 -31.61 -42.22 17.13
CA VAL A 342 -32.27 -41.13 17.87
C VAL A 342 -33.15 -40.34 16.92
N ALA A 343 -34.26 -39.78 17.42
CA ALA A 343 -35.15 -38.96 16.61
C ALA A 343 -34.47 -37.65 16.21
N TYR A 344 -34.39 -37.38 14.91
CA TYR A 344 -33.89 -36.11 14.39
C TYR A 344 -34.83 -34.96 14.76
N LYS A 345 -34.25 -33.87 15.24
CA LYS A 345 -34.92 -32.57 15.40
C LYS A 345 -34.07 -31.51 14.71
N LYS A 346 -34.67 -30.72 13.83
CA LYS A 346 -33.96 -29.63 13.15
C LYS A 346 -33.37 -28.66 14.18
N ILE A 347 -32.09 -28.35 14.02
CA ILE A 347 -31.37 -27.35 14.79
C ILE A 347 -31.60 -26.00 14.12
N GLU A 348 -32.06 -25.02 14.88
CA GLU A 348 -32.36 -23.68 14.37
C GLU A 348 -31.64 -22.65 15.22
N TYR A 349 -30.94 -21.74 14.53
CA TYR A 349 -30.29 -20.58 15.12
C TYR A 349 -30.74 -19.33 14.38
N ASN A 350 -31.07 -18.29 15.14
CA ASN A 350 -31.14 -16.95 14.56
C ASN A 350 -29.71 -16.47 14.36
N THR A 351 -29.36 -16.09 13.13
CA THR A 351 -28.04 -15.61 12.78
C THR A 351 -28.12 -14.16 12.31
N GLN A 352 -27.04 -13.40 12.46
CA GLN A 352 -26.99 -12.02 11.98
C GLN A 352 -25.58 -11.62 11.53
N VAL A 353 -25.51 -10.61 10.67
CA VAL A 353 -24.27 -9.97 10.25
C VAL A 353 -24.39 -8.51 10.60
N LEU A 354 -23.43 -7.99 11.36
CA LEU A 354 -23.36 -6.60 11.78
C LEU A 354 -22.08 -5.97 11.25
N GLU A 355 -22.14 -4.67 11.03
CA GLU A 355 -20.99 -3.81 10.87
C GLU A 355 -20.51 -3.33 12.25
N TYR A 356 -19.23 -2.98 12.39
CA TYR A 356 -18.71 -2.48 13.65
C TYR A 356 -19.47 -1.24 14.15
N GLU A 357 -19.86 -0.33 13.25
CA GLU A 357 -20.63 0.86 13.63
C GLU A 357 -21.97 0.48 14.29
N GLU A 358 -22.62 -0.59 13.81
CA GLU A 358 -23.86 -1.12 14.39
C GLU A 358 -23.62 -1.68 15.80
N VAL A 359 -22.53 -2.44 15.98
CA VAL A 359 -22.14 -2.98 17.31
C VAL A 359 -21.77 -1.86 18.28
N TYR A 360 -21.05 -0.85 17.81
CA TYR A 360 -20.71 0.33 18.60
C TYR A 360 -21.97 1.04 19.11
N LYS A 361 -22.96 1.28 18.24
CA LYS A 361 -24.24 1.90 18.62
C LYS A 361 -24.99 1.05 19.66
N LEU A 362 -25.11 -0.26 19.42
CA LEU A 362 -25.75 -1.18 20.37
C LEU A 362 -25.05 -1.20 21.74
N ALA A 363 -23.72 -1.20 21.77
CA ALA A 363 -22.96 -1.16 23.00
C ALA A 363 -23.12 0.19 23.73
N LYS A 364 -23.11 1.30 22.99
CA LYS A 364 -23.28 2.66 23.52
C LYS A 364 -24.63 2.84 24.22
N ASP A 365 -25.69 2.25 23.68
CA ASP A 365 -27.05 2.37 24.24
C ASP A 365 -27.22 1.68 25.60
N VAL A 366 -26.44 0.63 25.87
CA VAL A 366 -26.54 -0.17 27.09
C VAL A 366 -25.41 0.09 28.10
N PHE A 367 -24.31 0.71 27.67
CA PHE A 367 -23.14 0.92 28.52
C PHE A 367 -23.37 2.04 29.53
N HIS A 368 -23.18 1.72 30.82
CA HIS A 368 -23.22 2.71 31.89
C HIS A 368 -21.87 3.43 32.00
N GLY A 369 -21.72 4.53 31.25
CA GLY A 369 -20.51 5.35 31.26
C GLY A 369 -20.25 5.99 29.90
N ASN A 370 -19.01 6.41 29.67
CA ASN A 370 -18.58 6.86 28.35
C ASN A 370 -17.91 5.71 27.61
N ILE A 371 -18.59 5.16 26.60
CA ILE A 371 -18.08 4.03 25.81
C ILE A 371 -16.79 4.38 25.06
N ASP A 372 -16.63 5.64 24.64
CA ASP A 372 -15.46 6.10 23.88
C ASP A 372 -14.21 6.09 24.76
N VAL A 373 -14.34 6.49 26.04
CA VAL A 373 -13.26 6.39 27.04
C VAL A 373 -12.87 4.92 27.28
N TYR A 374 -13.85 4.03 27.37
CA TYR A 374 -13.59 2.59 27.56
C TYR A 374 -12.86 1.97 26.36
N ILE A 375 -13.24 2.35 25.14
CA ILE A 375 -12.53 1.93 23.91
C ILE A 375 -11.09 2.46 23.95
N GLU A 376 -10.90 3.74 24.25
CA GLU A 376 -9.59 4.37 24.36
C GLU A 376 -8.68 3.67 25.39
N GLU A 377 -9.22 3.28 26.55
CA GLU A 377 -8.48 2.52 27.57
C GLU A 377 -7.99 1.15 27.04
N ILE A 378 -8.85 0.44 26.29
CA ILE A 378 -8.46 -0.82 25.63
C ILE A 378 -7.36 -0.57 24.62
N THR A 379 -7.51 0.44 23.76
CA THR A 379 -6.55 0.81 22.72
C THR A 379 -5.19 1.13 23.33
N ASN A 380 -5.14 2.03 24.31
CA ASN A 380 -3.90 2.47 24.94
C ASN A 380 -3.19 1.32 25.67
N ARG A 381 -3.95 0.44 26.35
CA ARG A 381 -3.40 -0.76 26.97
C ARG A 381 -2.77 -1.69 25.94
N CYS A 382 -3.50 -1.99 24.85
CA CYS A 382 -3.00 -2.87 23.79
C CYS A 382 -1.77 -2.29 23.07
N ILE A 383 -1.73 -0.97 22.83
CA ILE A 383 -0.55 -0.28 22.30
C ILE A 383 0.63 -0.43 23.27
N GLY A 384 0.43 -0.20 24.57
CA GLY A 384 1.48 -0.36 25.59
C GLY A 384 1.99 -1.80 25.72
N GLU A 385 1.17 -2.79 25.39
CA GLU A 385 1.51 -4.22 25.33
C GLU A 385 2.13 -4.65 23.98
N ASN A 386 2.32 -3.73 23.03
CA ASN A 386 2.79 -4.01 21.66
C ASN A 386 1.93 -5.05 20.91
N VAL A 387 0.62 -5.03 21.12
CA VAL A 387 -0.32 -5.87 20.39
C VAL A 387 -0.33 -5.48 18.91
N ASP A 388 -0.39 -6.46 18.01
CA ASP A 388 -0.49 -6.21 16.56
C ASP A 388 -1.69 -5.29 16.25
N LYS A 389 -1.46 -4.29 15.38
CA LYS A 389 -2.46 -3.25 15.06
C LYS A 389 -3.78 -3.80 14.50
N ARG A 390 -3.82 -5.01 13.93
CA ARG A 390 -5.05 -5.67 13.44
C ARG A 390 -5.79 -6.43 14.55
N GLU A 391 -5.08 -6.78 15.62
CA GLU A 391 -5.66 -7.45 16.80
C GLU A 391 -6.32 -6.44 17.76
N ILE A 392 -5.90 -5.18 17.76
CA ILE A 392 -6.51 -4.13 18.60
C ILE A 392 -7.99 -3.91 18.23
N PRO A 393 -8.37 -3.70 16.95
CA PRO A 393 -9.77 -3.62 16.54
C PRO A 393 -10.59 -4.88 16.86
N LEU A 394 -9.96 -6.06 16.80
CA LEU A 394 -10.59 -7.31 17.21
C LEU A 394 -10.94 -7.30 18.70
N GLU A 395 -10.00 -6.94 19.57
CA GLU A 395 -10.23 -6.90 21.01
C GLU A 395 -11.31 -5.88 21.38
N ILE A 396 -11.31 -4.70 20.74
CA ILE A 396 -12.38 -3.70 20.89
C ILE A 396 -13.73 -4.31 20.48
N THR A 397 -13.82 -4.85 19.26
CA THR A 397 -15.06 -5.43 18.71
C THR A 397 -15.62 -6.53 19.60
N LYS A 398 -14.76 -7.43 20.10
CA LYS A 398 -15.12 -8.51 21.02
C LYS A 398 -15.71 -7.97 22.33
N LYS A 399 -15.10 -6.94 22.93
CA LYS A 399 -15.60 -6.30 24.16
C LYS A 399 -16.94 -5.61 23.92
N LEU A 400 -17.10 -4.91 22.80
CA LEU A 400 -18.36 -4.24 22.45
C LEU A 400 -19.48 -5.25 22.21
N CYS A 401 -19.23 -6.38 21.54
CA CYS A 401 -20.22 -7.45 21.40
C CYS A 401 -20.72 -7.97 22.75
N SER A 402 -19.79 -8.14 23.71
CA SER A 402 -20.13 -8.56 25.07
C SER A 402 -20.96 -7.50 25.80
N ILE A 403 -20.64 -6.22 25.66
CA ILE A 403 -21.38 -5.10 26.27
C ILE A 403 -22.79 -5.00 25.67
N ALA A 404 -22.90 -5.05 24.34
CA ALA A 404 -24.15 -5.06 23.59
C ALA A 404 -25.04 -6.29 23.89
N GLY A 405 -24.53 -7.29 24.61
CA GLY A 405 -25.29 -8.48 24.99
C GLY A 405 -25.60 -9.39 23.81
N ILE A 406 -24.76 -9.41 22.77
CA ILE A 406 -24.91 -10.31 21.62
C ILE A 406 -24.69 -11.75 22.11
N LYS A 407 -25.70 -12.61 21.91
CA LYS A 407 -25.70 -14.03 22.36
C LYS A 407 -26.06 -15.03 21.27
N ILE A 408 -26.37 -14.54 20.07
CA ILE A 408 -26.71 -15.38 18.92
C ILE A 408 -25.51 -15.45 17.96
N PRO A 409 -25.41 -16.49 17.12
CA PRO A 409 -24.37 -16.55 16.09
C PRO A 409 -24.34 -15.28 15.24
N THR A 410 -23.24 -14.55 15.29
CA THR A 410 -23.07 -13.22 14.73
C THR A 410 -21.71 -13.10 14.06
N ILE A 411 -21.67 -12.53 12.86
CA ILE A 411 -20.43 -12.05 12.24
C ILE A 411 -20.42 -10.53 12.35
N VAL A 412 -19.32 -9.96 12.85
CA VAL A 412 -19.08 -8.51 12.84
C VAL A 412 -17.98 -8.18 11.84
N ILE A 413 -18.30 -7.34 10.87
CA ILE A 413 -17.38 -6.87 9.85
C ILE A 413 -16.78 -5.53 10.27
N PHE A 414 -15.47 -5.40 10.16
CA PHE A 414 -14.73 -4.16 10.39
C PHE A 414 -13.51 -4.07 9.47
N PHE A 415 -12.88 -2.91 9.43
CA PHE A 415 -11.61 -2.69 8.73
C PHE A 415 -10.47 -2.52 9.72
N ALA A 416 -9.26 -2.89 9.28
CA ALA A 416 -8.04 -2.69 10.03
C ALA A 416 -6.92 -2.19 9.12
N ALA A 417 -5.81 -1.78 9.75
CA ALA A 417 -4.66 -1.21 9.04
C ALA A 417 -3.88 -2.27 8.23
N PRO A 418 -3.24 -1.90 7.11
CA PRO A 418 -3.25 -0.57 6.49
C PRO A 418 -4.45 -0.39 5.54
N TYR A 419 -4.83 0.87 5.33
CA TYR A 419 -5.71 1.29 4.24
C TYR A 419 -4.91 2.12 3.23
N CYS A 420 -4.86 1.67 1.98
CA CYS A 420 -4.27 2.44 0.88
C CYS A 420 -5.41 2.92 -0.01
N PRO A 421 -5.65 4.23 -0.16
CA PRO A 421 -6.64 4.73 -1.10
C PRO A 421 -6.30 4.30 -2.52
N HIS A 422 -7.34 3.97 -3.30
CA HIS A 422 -7.17 3.82 -4.74
C HIS A 422 -7.20 5.20 -5.39
N ASN A 423 -6.41 5.37 -6.44
CA ASN A 423 -6.52 6.53 -7.30
C ASN A 423 -6.32 6.15 -8.76
N THR A 424 -7.05 6.84 -9.62
CA THR A 424 -7.07 6.59 -11.07
C THR A 424 -7.19 7.92 -11.79
N LEU A 425 -6.67 8.04 -13.01
CA LEU A 425 -7.15 9.06 -13.94
C LEU A 425 -8.48 8.59 -14.57
N LYS A 426 -9.60 8.99 -13.98
CA LYS A 426 -10.94 8.59 -14.42
C LYS A 426 -11.27 9.21 -15.78
N HIS A 427 -11.63 8.36 -16.73
CA HIS A 427 -12.11 8.74 -18.06
C HIS A 427 -13.45 9.49 -18.02
N GLU A 428 -14.18 9.34 -16.93
CA GLU A 428 -15.47 9.99 -16.68
C GLU A 428 -15.31 11.43 -16.19
N VAL A 429 -14.11 11.83 -15.75
CA VAL A 429 -13.76 13.19 -15.33
C VAL A 429 -12.93 13.84 -16.44
N GLU A 430 -13.43 14.94 -17.02
CA GLU A 430 -12.82 15.51 -18.24
C GLU A 430 -11.38 16.01 -18.03
N GLU A 431 -11.06 16.61 -16.88
CA GLU A 431 -9.70 17.02 -16.54
C GLU A 431 -8.75 15.83 -16.43
N GLU A 432 -9.18 14.73 -15.80
CA GLU A 432 -8.36 13.54 -15.61
C GLU A 432 -8.17 12.77 -16.92
N LYS A 433 -9.24 12.65 -17.72
CA LYS A 433 -9.20 12.10 -19.08
C LYS A 433 -8.25 12.88 -19.97
N LYS A 434 -8.21 14.22 -19.85
CA LYS A 434 -7.27 15.06 -20.58
C LYS A 434 -5.83 14.72 -20.18
N THR A 435 -5.54 14.67 -18.89
CA THR A 435 -4.21 14.26 -18.38
C THR A 435 -3.82 12.87 -18.88
N TYR A 436 -4.74 11.89 -18.81
CA TYR A 436 -4.50 10.53 -19.29
C TYR A 436 -4.15 10.52 -20.79
N ASN A 437 -4.91 11.24 -21.62
CA ASN A 437 -4.67 11.32 -23.06
C ASN A 437 -3.35 12.03 -23.38
N GLU A 438 -3.01 13.09 -22.65
CA GLU A 438 -1.75 13.79 -22.79
C GLU A 438 -0.58 12.86 -22.44
N ILE A 439 -0.60 12.20 -21.28
CA ILE A 439 0.44 11.23 -20.88
C ILE A 439 0.54 10.09 -21.89
N SER A 440 -0.59 9.51 -22.31
CA SER A 440 -0.61 8.42 -23.30
C SER A 440 0.01 8.84 -24.63
N LYS A 441 -0.25 10.07 -25.08
CA LYS A 441 0.37 10.63 -26.28
C LYS A 441 1.87 10.81 -26.10
N ILE A 442 2.32 11.29 -24.95
CA ILE A 442 3.75 11.47 -24.66
C ILE A 442 4.49 10.13 -24.69
N VAL A 443 3.93 9.13 -24.02
CA VAL A 443 4.51 7.78 -23.98
C VAL A 443 4.54 7.16 -25.37
N LYS A 444 3.47 7.32 -26.16
CA LYS A 444 3.43 6.85 -27.55
C LYS A 444 4.49 7.54 -28.43
N ASP A 445 4.52 8.88 -28.44
CA ASP A 445 5.47 9.67 -29.21
C ASP A 445 6.92 9.38 -28.82
N PHE A 446 7.15 9.02 -27.55
CA PHE A 446 8.46 8.63 -27.03
C PHE A 446 8.82 7.19 -27.44
N SER A 447 7.88 6.24 -27.33
CA SER A 447 8.05 4.85 -27.74
C SER A 447 8.45 4.74 -29.20
N GLU A 448 7.77 5.48 -30.11
CA GLU A 448 8.07 5.51 -31.55
C GLU A 448 9.49 6.02 -31.88
N LYS A 449 10.12 6.77 -30.97
CA LYS A 449 11.47 7.33 -31.13
C LYS A 449 12.54 6.60 -30.32
N SER A 450 12.12 5.73 -29.41
CA SER A 450 12.98 4.88 -28.60
C SER A 450 13.04 3.47 -29.19
N ASN A 451 13.98 2.65 -28.73
CA ASN A 451 13.99 1.22 -29.04
C ASN A 451 13.17 0.39 -28.05
N GLU A 452 12.27 1.02 -27.28
CA GLU A 452 11.49 0.39 -26.22
C GLU A 452 9.99 0.41 -26.56
N GLU A 453 9.33 -0.71 -26.33
CA GLU A 453 7.88 -0.82 -26.45
C GLU A 453 7.23 -0.46 -25.11
N PHE A 454 6.38 0.57 -25.11
CA PHE A 454 5.68 1.01 -23.91
C PHE A 454 4.20 0.63 -23.94
N GLU A 455 3.64 0.33 -22.77
CA GLU A 455 2.22 0.12 -22.57
C GLU A 455 1.73 0.97 -21.39
N VAL A 456 0.64 1.72 -21.60
CA VAL A 456 0.03 2.56 -20.57
C VAL A 456 -1.08 1.78 -19.91
N MET A 457 -0.95 1.56 -18.62
CA MET A 457 -1.88 0.87 -17.74
C MET A 457 -2.52 1.88 -16.77
N GLN A 458 -3.66 1.52 -16.22
CA GLN A 458 -4.40 2.33 -15.26
C GLN A 458 -3.85 2.16 -13.85
N PHE A 459 -3.50 0.95 -13.43
CA PHE A 459 -3.16 0.67 -12.03
C PHE A 459 -1.77 0.09 -11.87
N PHE A 460 -0.93 0.77 -11.09
CA PHE A 460 0.27 0.16 -10.55
C PHE A 460 -0.13 -1.03 -9.66
N PRO A 461 0.45 -2.23 -9.86
CA PRO A 461 -0.05 -3.46 -9.24
C PRO A 461 0.40 -3.66 -7.79
N SER A 462 1.34 -2.84 -7.30
CA SER A 462 1.85 -2.87 -5.93
C SER A 462 1.32 -1.69 -5.12
N LEU A 463 1.44 -1.80 -3.78
CA LEU A 463 1.20 -0.66 -2.90
C LEU A 463 2.26 0.41 -3.15
N THR A 464 1.89 1.66 -2.94
CA THR A 464 2.75 2.79 -3.27
C THR A 464 2.34 4.03 -2.48
N ASP A 465 3.32 4.88 -2.16
CA ASP A 465 3.10 6.21 -1.59
C ASP A 465 2.15 7.07 -2.45
N SER A 466 2.06 6.81 -3.76
CA SER A 466 1.13 7.51 -4.65
C SER A 466 -0.34 7.37 -4.20
N SER A 467 -0.70 6.31 -3.49
CA SER A 467 -2.05 6.11 -2.91
C SER A 467 -2.48 7.23 -1.98
N TYR A 468 -1.54 7.99 -1.40
CA TYR A 468 -1.84 9.03 -0.42
C TYR A 468 -1.90 10.44 -1.03
N LEU A 469 -1.77 10.58 -2.36
CA LEU A 469 -1.80 11.87 -3.05
C LEU A 469 -3.18 12.23 -3.61
N LYS A 470 -4.03 11.21 -3.86
CA LYS A 470 -5.38 11.34 -4.41
C LYS A 470 -6.27 10.23 -3.85
N ILE A 471 -7.56 10.54 -3.71
CA ILE A 471 -8.59 9.60 -3.31
C ILE A 471 -9.81 9.77 -4.21
N ASP A 472 -10.25 8.68 -4.83
CA ASP A 472 -11.39 8.69 -5.74
C ASP A 472 -12.74 8.54 -5.01
N ASP A 473 -12.71 8.01 -3.78
CA ASP A 473 -13.89 7.73 -2.96
C ASP A 473 -14.67 9.02 -2.59
N ASP A 474 -15.99 8.93 -2.66
CA ASP A 474 -16.88 9.98 -2.20
C ASP A 474 -16.96 10.06 -0.67
N SER A 475 -17.53 11.14 -0.14
CA SER A 475 -17.58 11.35 1.31
C SER A 475 -18.44 10.31 2.04
N GLU A 476 -19.44 9.70 1.37
CA GLU A 476 -20.25 8.62 1.94
C GLU A 476 -19.38 7.37 2.16
N SER A 477 -18.62 6.96 1.15
CA SER A 477 -17.72 5.81 1.18
C SER A 477 -16.63 5.97 2.24
N LEU A 478 -16.05 7.17 2.36
CA LEU A 478 -15.06 7.47 3.40
C LEU A 478 -15.65 7.40 4.81
N ASN A 479 -16.85 7.92 5.01
CA ASN A 479 -17.53 7.84 6.30
C ASN A 479 -17.87 6.39 6.67
N MET A 480 -18.28 5.56 5.69
CA MET A 480 -18.51 4.13 5.92
C MET A 480 -17.22 3.38 6.29
N LEU A 481 -16.09 3.71 5.64
CA LEU A 481 -14.79 3.16 5.98
C LEU A 481 -14.41 3.52 7.42
N ILE A 482 -14.42 4.81 7.76
CA ILE A 482 -14.05 5.31 9.09
C ILE A 482 -14.99 4.77 10.17
N GLY A 483 -16.30 4.80 9.93
CA GLY A 483 -17.31 4.30 10.87
C GLY A 483 -17.15 2.80 11.21
N ASN A 484 -16.54 2.04 10.30
CA ASN A 484 -16.26 0.62 10.45
C ASN A 484 -14.79 0.30 10.70
N PHE A 485 -13.96 1.29 11.02
CA PHE A 485 -12.55 1.12 11.35
C PHE A 485 -12.33 1.55 12.80
N PRO A 486 -12.36 0.60 13.76
CA PRO A 486 -12.21 0.91 15.18
C PRO A 486 -10.91 1.67 15.46
N GLU A 487 -11.03 2.82 16.12
CA GLU A 487 -9.88 3.66 16.54
C GLU A 487 -8.96 4.06 15.37
N TYR A 488 -9.56 4.33 14.21
CA TYR A 488 -8.88 4.76 12.98
C TYR A 488 -7.78 5.80 13.22
N GLU A 489 -8.09 6.90 13.91
CA GLU A 489 -7.15 8.01 14.16
C GLU A 489 -5.96 7.62 15.04
N LYS A 490 -6.07 6.59 15.87
CA LYS A 490 -4.95 6.13 16.71
C LYS A 490 -4.14 5.03 16.05
N LEU A 491 -4.79 4.17 15.27
CA LEU A 491 -4.17 2.98 14.70
C LEU A 491 -3.57 3.26 13.31
N TYR A 492 -4.23 4.10 12.50
CA TYR A 492 -3.86 4.36 11.11
C TYR A 492 -4.47 5.68 10.58
N ASN A 493 -4.03 6.82 11.10
CA ASN A 493 -4.57 8.15 10.81
C ASN A 493 -4.18 8.68 9.41
N VAL A 494 -4.72 8.09 8.35
CA VAL A 494 -4.56 8.65 7.01
C VAL A 494 -5.42 9.92 6.92
N PRO A 495 -4.86 11.10 6.58
CA PRO A 495 -5.59 12.37 6.59
C PRO A 495 -6.44 12.53 5.32
N LEU A 496 -7.52 11.75 5.22
CA LEU A 496 -8.35 11.63 4.00
C LEU A 496 -8.84 12.98 3.45
N GLN A 497 -9.13 13.94 4.34
CA GLN A 497 -9.56 15.28 3.92
C GLN A 497 -8.42 16.08 3.27
N SER A 498 -7.20 15.98 3.78
CA SER A 498 -6.02 16.61 3.17
C SER A 498 -5.72 15.99 1.80
N ILE A 499 -5.80 14.66 1.68
CA ILE A 499 -5.65 13.95 0.41
C ILE A 499 -6.68 14.46 -0.61
N LYS A 500 -7.95 14.57 -0.20
CA LYS A 500 -9.04 15.06 -1.05
C LYS A 500 -8.90 16.53 -1.43
N LYS A 501 -8.33 17.37 -0.54
CA LYS A 501 -8.04 18.79 -0.81
C LYS A 501 -6.85 18.95 -1.77
N LEU A 502 -5.81 18.13 -1.61
CA LEU A 502 -4.64 18.13 -2.48
C LEU A 502 -5.00 17.63 -3.88
N ASN A 503 -5.68 16.47 -3.95
CA ASN A 503 -6.18 15.80 -5.15
C ASN A 503 -5.15 15.79 -6.29
N ILE A 504 -3.98 15.19 -6.02
CA ILE A 504 -2.84 15.19 -6.95
C ILE A 504 -2.82 13.82 -7.64
N PRO A 505 -3.20 13.73 -8.93
CA PRO A 505 -3.09 12.47 -9.66
C PRO A 505 -1.65 11.98 -9.69
N ALA A 506 -1.44 10.67 -9.62
CA ALA A 506 -0.13 10.07 -9.67
C ALA A 506 0.03 9.21 -10.93
N ILE A 507 1.23 9.24 -11.51
CA ILE A 507 1.65 8.36 -12.60
C ILE A 507 2.96 7.69 -12.20
N ASN A 508 3.16 6.43 -12.55
CA ASN A 508 4.42 5.73 -12.27
C ASN A 508 5.27 5.60 -13.54
N TYR A 509 6.47 6.20 -13.50
CA TYR A 509 7.56 6.01 -14.46
C TYR A 509 8.72 5.32 -13.73
N GLY A 510 8.65 3.99 -13.68
CA GLY A 510 9.54 3.19 -12.85
C GLY A 510 10.87 2.80 -13.47
N CYS A 511 11.82 2.44 -12.61
CA CYS A 511 13.02 1.71 -13.02
C CYS A 511 12.66 0.31 -13.50
N TYR A 512 13.28 -0.19 -14.58
CA TYR A 512 13.02 -1.57 -15.02
C TYR A 512 13.94 -2.53 -14.30
N GLY A 513 13.36 -3.48 -13.57
CA GLY A 513 14.13 -4.42 -12.77
C GLY A 513 13.44 -5.77 -12.58
N LYS A 514 14.17 -6.66 -11.89
CA LYS A 514 13.74 -8.01 -11.56
C LYS A 514 14.06 -8.29 -10.10
N ASP A 515 13.29 -9.19 -9.50
CA ASP A 515 13.54 -9.71 -8.15
C ASP A 515 13.58 -8.64 -7.06
N ALA A 516 12.74 -7.59 -7.19
CA ALA A 516 12.46 -6.67 -6.09
C ALA A 516 12.10 -7.46 -4.81
N HIS A 517 12.67 -7.05 -3.68
CA HIS A 517 12.55 -7.70 -2.37
C HIS A 517 13.08 -9.15 -2.30
N LYS A 518 13.91 -9.57 -3.26
CA LYS A 518 14.59 -10.87 -3.23
C LYS A 518 16.11 -10.71 -3.27
N TRP A 519 16.83 -11.80 -2.99
CA TRP A 519 18.29 -11.84 -2.90
C TRP A 519 19.05 -11.66 -4.23
N THR A 520 18.34 -11.72 -5.35
CA THR A 520 18.86 -11.47 -6.71
C THR A 520 18.34 -10.16 -7.31
N GLU A 521 17.88 -9.24 -6.45
CA GLU A 521 17.38 -7.92 -6.86
C GLU A 521 18.38 -7.21 -7.77
N ARG A 522 17.88 -6.76 -8.93
CA ARG A 522 18.69 -6.10 -9.95
C ARG A 522 17.88 -5.16 -10.83
N VAL A 523 18.55 -4.10 -11.27
CA VAL A 523 17.99 -3.08 -12.16
C VAL A 523 18.69 -3.11 -13.52
N TYR A 524 17.93 -2.97 -14.60
CA TYR A 524 18.45 -2.92 -15.96
C TYR A 524 18.91 -1.50 -16.26
N MET A 525 20.23 -1.33 -16.34
CA MET A 525 20.87 -0.02 -16.45
C MET A 525 20.58 0.70 -17.78
N PRO A 526 20.60 0.05 -18.96
CA PRO A 526 20.33 0.73 -20.23
C PRO A 526 18.98 1.44 -20.24
N TYR A 527 17.91 0.77 -19.82
CA TYR A 527 16.62 1.43 -19.71
C TYR A 527 16.62 2.49 -18.59
N THR A 528 17.03 2.10 -17.39
CA THR A 528 16.82 2.93 -16.18
C THR A 528 17.68 4.19 -16.18
N PHE A 529 18.91 4.13 -16.68
CA PHE A 529 19.86 5.24 -16.61
C PHE A 529 20.00 6.01 -17.94
N GLU A 530 19.45 5.50 -19.03
CA GLU A 530 19.46 6.17 -20.34
C GLU A 530 18.06 6.56 -20.83
N VAL A 531 17.11 5.62 -20.85
CA VAL A 531 15.78 5.81 -21.45
C VAL A 531 14.82 6.52 -20.50
N LEU A 532 14.67 6.01 -19.28
CA LEU A 532 13.74 6.55 -18.28
C LEU A 532 13.96 8.05 -18.01
N PRO A 533 15.20 8.56 -17.83
CA PRO A 533 15.40 9.98 -17.58
C PRO A 533 14.95 10.86 -18.75
N GLN A 534 15.08 10.37 -19.99
CA GLN A 534 14.63 11.09 -21.17
C GLN A 534 13.11 11.14 -21.26
N LEU A 535 12.41 10.06 -20.88
CA LEU A 535 10.95 10.04 -20.79
C LEU A 535 10.45 11.06 -19.75
N VAL A 536 11.03 11.05 -18.54
CA VAL A 536 10.68 12.01 -17.48
C VAL A 536 10.92 13.45 -17.95
N ILE A 537 12.09 13.76 -18.53
CA ILE A 537 12.40 15.09 -19.07
C ILE A 537 11.44 15.48 -20.19
N LYS A 538 11.07 14.54 -21.08
CA LYS A 538 10.12 14.80 -22.17
C LYS A 538 8.75 15.16 -21.62
N THR A 539 8.28 14.46 -20.60
CA THR A 539 7.04 14.77 -19.90
C THR A 539 7.11 16.15 -19.25
N LEU A 540 8.15 16.44 -18.46
CA LEU A 540 8.33 17.75 -17.83
C LEU A 540 8.37 18.89 -18.86
N LYS A 541 9.05 18.71 -19.99
CA LYS A 541 9.09 19.70 -21.08
C LYS A 541 7.72 19.99 -21.68
N ASN A 542 6.90 18.97 -21.90
CA ASN A 542 5.58 19.16 -22.48
C ASN A 542 4.63 19.93 -21.55
N TYR A 543 4.81 19.83 -20.22
CA TYR A 543 3.96 20.54 -19.26
C TYR A 543 4.53 21.90 -18.85
N LEU A 544 5.85 22.02 -18.65
CA LEU A 544 6.47 23.16 -17.96
C LEU A 544 7.41 24.00 -18.84
N PHE A 545 7.70 23.64 -20.09
CA PHE A 545 8.63 24.40 -20.96
C PHE A 545 7.91 25.12 -22.10
N LYS A 546 6.59 25.31 -21.97
CA LYS A 546 5.70 25.85 -23.00
C LYS A 546 6.11 27.24 -23.48
#